data_AF-A0A9P7KJ80-F1
#
_entry.id   AF-A0A9P7KJ80-F1
#
_cell.length_a   1.000
_cell.length_b   1.000
_cell.length_c   1.000
_cell.angle_alpha   90.00
_cell.angle_beta   90.00
_cell.angle_gamma   90.00
#
_symmetry.space_group_name_H-M   'P 1'
#
loop_
_entity.id
_entity.type
_entity.pdbx_description
1 polymer ?
#
loop_
_entity_poly.entity_id
_entity_poly.type
_entity_poly.pdbx_seq_one_letter_code
_entity_poly.pdbx_strand_id
1 'polypeptide(L)'
;MSSELAKVNVLMCGTGEYTTGWVGTGASKSDKKIGVVGLTLFDLRRLGKVDKLGMVGVNGGKFPAIRKHLAENIGGAYKDMDLSFVFLNYMSCPLVN
;
A
#
# COMPACT_ATOMS: atom_id res chain seq x y z
N MET A 1 2.11 11.38 30.89
CA MET A 1 3.07 10.42 30.29
C MET A 1 2.37 9.81 29.09
N SER A 2 2.44 10.48 27.94
CA SER A 2 1.89 9.90 26.71
C SER A 2 2.77 8.70 26.37
N SER A 3 2.23 7.49 26.44
CA SER A 3 2.94 6.33 25.95
C SER A 3 3.15 6.55 24.45
N GLU A 4 4.38 6.85 24.04
CA GLU A 4 4.82 6.72 22.65
C GLU A 4 4.59 5.26 22.26
N LEU A 5 3.41 4.96 21.73
CA LEU A 5 3.07 3.63 21.24
C LEU A 5 4.07 3.28 20.15
N ALA A 6 4.78 2.16 20.32
CA ALA A 6 5.72 1.69 19.32
C ALA A 6 5.02 1.57 17.97
N LYS A 7 5.62 2.17 16.93
CA LYS A 7 5.07 2.16 15.58
C LYS A 7 4.98 0.73 15.04
N VAL A 8 3.88 0.43 14.36
CA VAL A 8 3.64 -0.92 13.82
C VAL A 8 4.22 -1.04 12.41
N ASN A 9 4.79 -2.20 12.10
CA ASN A 9 5.15 -2.58 10.73
C ASN A 9 3.98 -3.36 10.12
N VAL A 10 3.55 -2.98 8.92
CA VAL A 10 2.37 -3.57 8.28
C VAL A 10 2.74 -4.27 6.99
N LEU A 11 2.24 -5.49 6.85
CA LEU A 11 2.30 -6.27 5.62
C LEU A 11 0.90 -6.35 4.99
N MET A 12 0.76 -5.81 3.80
CA MET A 12 -0.45 -5.98 2.99
C MET A 12 -0.29 -7.22 2.12
N CYS A 13 -1.07 -8.26 2.42
CA CYS A 13 -1.11 -9.46 1.59
C CYS A 13 -2.15 -9.29 0.47
N GLY A 14 -1.68 -9.26 -0.77
CA GLY A 14 -2.50 -9.09 -1.97
C GLY A 14 -2.42 -7.68 -2.56
N THR A 15 -2.14 -7.61 -3.86
CA THR A 15 -2.04 -6.36 -4.64
C THR A 15 -3.28 -6.12 -5.51
N GLY A 16 -4.47 -6.37 -4.94
CA GLY A 16 -5.74 -6.21 -5.65
C GLY A 16 -6.23 -4.77 -5.71
N GLU A 17 -7.37 -4.56 -6.35
CA GLU A 17 -8.04 -3.25 -6.48
C GLU A 17 -8.32 -2.62 -5.11
N TYR A 18 -8.75 -3.40 -4.12
CA TYR A 18 -9.03 -2.87 -2.78
C TYR A 18 -7.77 -2.40 -2.03
N THR A 19 -6.63 -3.05 -2.28
CA THR A 19 -5.35 -2.71 -1.64
C THR A 19 -4.64 -1.56 -2.34
N THR A 20 -4.62 -1.58 -3.67
CA THR A 20 -3.74 -0.73 -4.48
C THR A 20 -4.45 0.13 -5.51
N GLY A 21 -5.76 -0.05 -5.67
CA GLY A 21 -6.55 0.61 -6.71
C GLY A 21 -6.30 0.08 -8.12
N TRP A 22 -5.34 -0.84 -8.28
CA TRP A 22 -4.91 -1.32 -9.58
C TRP A 22 -5.81 -2.44 -10.09
N VAL A 23 -6.34 -2.24 -11.30
CA VAL A 23 -7.10 -3.21 -12.10
C VAL A 23 -6.43 -3.38 -13.46
N GLY A 24 -6.19 -4.62 -13.87
CA GLY A 24 -5.53 -4.89 -15.16
C GLY A 24 -6.37 -4.49 -16.37
N THR A 25 -7.66 -4.81 -16.35
CA THR A 25 -8.63 -4.51 -17.42
C THR A 25 -10.03 -4.40 -16.81
N GLY A 26 -10.58 -3.18 -16.73
CA GLY A 26 -11.91 -2.92 -16.19
C GLY A 26 -11.88 -2.27 -14.80
N ALA A 27 -11.73 -0.94 -14.76
CA ALA A 27 -11.78 -0.19 -13.52
C ALA A 27 -13.21 -0.09 -12.99
N SER A 28 -13.42 -0.46 -11.73
CA SER A 28 -14.71 -0.25 -11.07
C SER A 28 -14.94 1.25 -10.89
N LYS A 29 -16.17 1.74 -11.12
CA LYS A 29 -16.52 3.18 -11.02
C LYS A 29 -16.60 3.71 -9.58
N SER A 30 -16.38 2.87 -8.57
CA SER A 30 -16.46 3.18 -7.13
C SER A 30 -15.09 3.51 -6.54
N ASP A 31 -15.02 4.16 -5.37
CA ASP A 31 -13.80 4.59 -4.63
C ASP A 31 -12.72 3.50 -4.41
N LYS A 32 -13.04 2.26 -4.78
CA LYS A 32 -12.11 1.16 -5.07
C LYS A 32 -10.95 1.54 -6.00
N LYS A 33 -11.09 2.57 -6.84
CA LYS A 33 -10.04 3.03 -7.79
C LYS A 33 -8.71 3.43 -7.17
N ILE A 34 -8.69 3.87 -5.91
CA ILE A 34 -7.46 4.43 -5.29
C ILE A 34 -6.75 3.38 -4.43
N GLY A 35 -7.45 2.34 -3.97
CA GLY A 35 -6.93 1.35 -3.04
C GLY A 35 -7.04 1.81 -1.59
N VAL A 36 -8.23 1.63 -1.00
CA VAL A 36 -8.60 2.14 0.33
C VAL A 36 -7.64 1.66 1.42
N VAL A 37 -7.17 0.41 1.35
CA VAL A 37 -6.24 -0.13 2.36
C VAL A 37 -4.87 0.52 2.26
N GLY A 38 -4.34 0.71 1.05
CA GLY A 38 -3.07 1.41 0.84
C GLY A 38 -3.14 2.85 1.33
N LEU A 39 -4.18 3.58 0.91
CA LEU A 39 -4.41 4.98 1.30
C LEU A 39 -4.49 5.15 2.83
N THR A 40 -5.28 4.30 3.50
CA THR A 40 -5.42 4.37 4.97
C THR A 40 -4.11 4.06 5.68
N LEU A 41 -3.31 3.12 5.18
CA LEU A 41 -2.01 2.79 5.78
C LEU A 41 -0.95 3.86 5.55
N PHE A 42 -0.94 4.53 4.40
CA PHE A 42 -0.08 5.70 4.17
C PHE A 42 -0.49 6.88 5.08
N ASP A 43 -1.79 7.08 5.30
CA ASP A 43 -2.26 8.11 6.23
C ASP A 43 -1.92 7.76 7.69
N LEU A 44 -2.04 6.50 8.10
CA LEU A 44 -1.61 6.05 9.43
C LEU A 44 -0.10 6.20 9.65
N ARG A 45 0.71 6.04 8.59
CA ARG A 45 2.14 6.38 8.65
C ARG A 45 2.35 7.87 8.85
N ARG A 46 1.63 8.71 8.09
CA ARG A 46 1.68 10.17 8.25
C ARG A 46 1.29 10.60 9.67
N LEU A 47 0.32 9.92 10.29
CA LEU A 47 -0.10 10.12 11.68
C LEU A 47 0.89 9.54 12.72
N GLY A 48 2.01 8.96 12.27
CA GLY A 48 3.05 8.43 13.14
C GLY A 48 2.73 7.08 13.79
N LYS A 49 1.68 6.37 13.35
CA LYS A 49 1.26 5.07 13.91
C LYS A 49 1.92 3.87 13.23
N VAL A 50 2.34 4.05 11.98
CA VAL A 50 2.98 3.01 11.15
C VAL A 50 4.39 3.43 10.79
N ASP A 51 5.33 2.49 10.85
CA ASP A 51 6.73 2.70 10.43
C ASP A 51 6.95 2.11 9.03
N LYS A 52 7.07 0.78 8.91
CA LYS A 52 7.34 0.11 7.63
C LYS A 52 6.07 -0.46 7.00
N LEU A 53 5.98 -0.31 5.67
CA LEU A 53 4.91 -0.82 4.84
C LEU A 53 5.49 -1.81 3.82
N GLY A 54 4.92 -3.01 3.80
CA GLY A 54 5.21 -4.05 2.82
C GLY A 54 3.96 -4.41 2.03
N MET A 55 4.12 -4.73 0.76
CA MET A 55 3.08 -5.34 -0.08
C MET A 55 3.56 -6.68 -0.62
N VAL A 56 2.73 -7.70 -0.50
CA VAL A 56 2.98 -9.05 -1.02
C VAL A 56 2.03 -9.34 -2.18
N GLY A 57 2.59 -9.82 -3.29
CA GLY A 57 1.83 -10.24 -4.47
C GLY A 57 2.32 -11.56 -5.03
N VAL A 58 1.47 -12.22 -5.82
CA VAL A 58 1.75 -13.53 -6.43
C VAL A 58 2.69 -13.45 -7.64
N ASN A 59 2.75 -12.29 -8.32
CA ASN A 59 3.61 -12.09 -9.49
C ASN A 59 4.06 -10.62 -9.57
N GLY A 60 5.38 -10.40 -9.67
CA GLY A 60 5.99 -9.07 -9.61
C GLY A 60 5.82 -8.19 -10.84
N GLY A 61 5.31 -8.72 -11.95
CA GLY A 61 5.16 -7.97 -13.19
C GLY A 61 4.25 -6.74 -13.09
N LYS A 62 3.33 -6.71 -12.12
CA LYS A 62 2.36 -5.61 -11.91
C LYS A 62 2.89 -4.51 -10.99
N PHE A 63 4.02 -4.72 -10.33
CA PHE A 63 4.54 -3.84 -9.29
C PHE A 63 4.94 -2.44 -9.79
N PRO A 64 5.61 -2.28 -10.95
CA PRO A 64 5.92 -0.95 -11.48
C PRO A 64 4.64 -0.15 -11.81
N ALA A 65 3.63 -0.82 -12.35
CA ALA A 65 2.36 -0.20 -12.69
C ALA A 65 1.58 0.26 -11.44
N ILE A 66 1.61 -0.54 -10.36
CA ILE A 66 1.02 -0.16 -9.06
C ILE A 66 1.73 1.07 -8.48
N ARG A 67 3.07 1.13 -8.52
CA ARG A 67 3.81 2.30 -8.02
C ARG A 67 3.42 3.58 -8.77
N LYS A 68 3.32 3.50 -10.10
CA LYS A 68 2.89 4.63 -10.93
C LYS A 68 1.45 5.05 -10.59
N HIS A 69 0.54 4.08 -10.48
CA HIS A 69 -0.86 4.32 -10.12
C HIS A 69 -1.01 5.03 -8.77
N LEU A 70 -0.29 4.58 -7.75
CA LEU A 70 -0.31 5.21 -6.42
C LEU A 70 0.32 6.60 -6.44
N ALA A 71 1.43 6.80 -7.17
CA ALA A 71 2.05 8.11 -7.28
C ALA A 71 1.12 9.14 -7.95
N GLU A 72 0.44 8.76 -9.03
CA GLU A 72 -0.48 9.65 -9.76
C GLU A 72 -1.76 9.95 -8.98
N ASN A 73 -2.40 8.94 -8.39
CA ASN A 73 -3.70 9.09 -7.73
C ASN A 73 -3.60 9.51 -6.27
N ILE A 74 -2.53 9.15 -5.55
CA ILE A 74 -2.37 9.45 -4.14
C ILE A 74 -1.32 10.55 -3.94
N GLY A 75 -0.16 10.43 -4.57
CA GLY A 75 0.94 11.40 -4.41
C GLY A 75 0.60 12.78 -4.96
N GLY A 76 -0.19 12.84 -6.03
CA GLY A 76 -0.70 14.10 -6.60
C GLY A 76 -1.92 14.67 -5.88
N ALA A 77 -2.71 13.83 -5.20
CA ALA A 77 -3.98 14.24 -4.58
C ALA A 77 -3.86 14.59 -3.10
N TYR A 78 -2.94 13.95 -2.37
CA TYR A 78 -2.76 14.12 -0.92
C TYR A 78 -1.38 14.71 -0.60
N LYS A 79 -1.39 15.87 0.06
CA LYS A 79 -0.16 16.58 0.46
C LYS A 79 0.58 15.81 1.57
N ASP A 80 1.91 15.75 1.46
CA ASP A 80 2.83 15.17 2.44
C ASP A 80 2.62 13.68 2.73
N MET A 81 2.18 12.91 1.74
CA MET A 81 1.98 11.47 1.87
C MET A 81 3.23 10.69 1.42
N ASP A 82 3.80 9.92 2.34
CA ASP A 82 4.91 9.02 2.05
C ASP A 82 4.39 7.68 1.50
N LEU A 83 4.57 7.49 0.19
CA LEU A 83 4.17 6.29 -0.55
C LEU A 83 5.30 5.25 -0.68
N SER A 84 6.33 5.33 0.17
CA SER A 84 7.43 4.35 0.15
C SER A 84 6.97 3.01 0.75
N PHE A 85 7.11 1.93 0.00
CA PHE A 85 6.81 0.58 0.49
C PHE A 85 7.67 -0.47 -0.21
N VAL A 86 7.92 -1.55 0.52
CA VAL A 86 8.71 -2.69 0.06
C VAL A 86 7.79 -3.70 -0.62
N PHE A 87 8.14 -4.14 -1.82
CA PHE A 87 7.48 -5.29 -2.43
C PHE A 87 8.18 -6.57 -2.00
N LEU A 88 7.39 -7.54 -1.56
CA LEU A 88 7.82 -8.89 -1.24
C LEU A 88 7.14 -9.84 -2.21
N ASN A 89 7.90 -10.74 -2.82
CA ASN A 89 7.30 -11.80 -3.60
C ASN A 89 6.70 -12.83 -2.64
N TYR A 90 5.58 -13.46 -2.98
CA TYR A 90 4.91 -14.43 -2.09
C TYR A 90 5.86 -15.55 -1.64
N MET A 91 6.71 -16.02 -2.57
CA MET A 91 7.74 -17.05 -2.35
C MET A 91 8.90 -16.59 -1.45
N SER A 92 9.09 -15.28 -1.29
CA SER A 92 10.22 -14.70 -0.55
C SER A 92 9.76 -13.97 0.72
N CYS A 93 8.50 -14.11 1.13
CA CYS A 93 7.97 -13.47 2.33
C CYS A 93 8.21 -14.36 3.56
N PRO A 94 9.08 -13.97 4.52
CA PRO A 94 9.37 -14.77 5.71
C PRO A 94 8.21 -14.84 6.72
N LEU A 95 7.09 -14.17 6.45
CA LEU A 95 5.88 -14.19 7.28
C LEU A 95 4.79 -15.13 6.73
N VAL A 96 5.04 -15.78 5.58
CA VAL A 96 4.07 -16.66 4.90
C VAL A 96 4.57 -18.11 4.78
N ASN A 97 5.80 -18.39 5.24
CA ASN A 97 6.36 -19.74 5.39
C ASN A 97 6.50 -20.11 6.86
#